data_AF-V5XWZ6-F1
#
_entry.id   AF-V5XWZ6-F1
#
_cell.length_a   1.000
_cell.length_b   1.000
_cell.length_c   1.000
_cell.angle_alpha   90.00
_cell.angle_beta   90.00
_cell.angle_gamma   90.00
#
_symmetry.space_group_name_H-M   'P 1'
#
loop_
_entity.id
_entity.type
_entity.pdbx_description
1 polymer ?
#
loop_
_entity_poly.entity_id
_entity_poly.type
_entity_poly.pdbx_seq_one_letter_code
_entity_poly.pdbx_strand_id
1 'polypeptide(L)'
;MEPVSTSGFTALLKFYGFAIVVALAASLVVAVVLMTRMPRSPQEWAVGLICTVVSSLAGGSFIIVKWGLHEWVTDIWGMIALGGFFFVCGLPGWALVRWIFNFINKQEGKTIIEVLKEVKKAKNDITNS
;
A
#
# COMPACT_ATOMS: atom_id res chain seq x y z
N MET A 1 -5.76 -44.97 -4.49
CA MET A 1 -4.88 -44.07 -3.70
C MET A 1 -4.27 -43.10 -4.68
N GLU A 2 -4.73 -41.85 -4.70
CA GLU A 2 -4.08 -40.82 -5.51
C GLU A 2 -2.75 -40.45 -4.84
N PRO A 3 -1.67 -40.20 -5.59
CA PRO A 3 -0.35 -40.02 -4.99
C PRO A 3 -0.37 -38.77 -4.10
N VAL A 4 -0.29 -39.01 -2.80
CA VAL A 4 -0.14 -37.98 -1.74
C VAL A 4 1.06 -37.06 -2.04
N SER A 5 2.04 -37.54 -2.79
CA SER A 5 3.21 -36.80 -3.27
C SER A 5 2.90 -35.71 -4.32
N THR A 6 1.90 -35.88 -5.18
CA THR A 6 1.53 -34.87 -6.20
C THR A 6 0.80 -33.69 -5.57
N SER A 7 0.00 -33.94 -4.53
CA SER A 7 -0.76 -32.90 -3.83
C SER A 7 0.13 -31.92 -3.05
N GLY A 8 1.15 -32.42 -2.34
CA GLY A 8 2.09 -31.58 -1.56
C GLY A 8 3.03 -30.76 -2.44
N PHE A 9 3.54 -31.32 -3.53
CA PHE A 9 4.41 -30.60 -4.48
C PHE A 9 3.64 -29.53 -5.26
N THR A 10 2.40 -29.82 -5.65
CA THR A 10 1.53 -28.84 -6.32
C THR A 10 1.08 -27.73 -5.37
N ALA A 11 0.80 -28.03 -4.10
CA ALA A 11 0.49 -27.03 -3.08
C ALA A 11 1.70 -26.12 -2.80
N LEU A 12 2.91 -26.69 -2.71
CA LEU A 12 4.16 -25.93 -2.62
C LEU A 12 4.33 -24.99 -3.80
N LEU A 13 4.26 -25.48 -5.03
CA LEU A 13 4.39 -24.64 -6.23
C LEU A 13 3.34 -23.53 -6.30
N LYS A 14 2.11 -23.78 -5.87
CA LYS A 14 1.05 -22.76 -5.80
C LYS A 14 1.33 -21.69 -4.74
N PHE A 15 1.85 -22.07 -3.58
CA PHE A 15 2.30 -21.12 -2.55
C PHE A 15 3.48 -20.27 -3.02
N TYR A 16 4.48 -20.90 -3.65
CA TYR A 16 5.62 -20.19 -4.23
C TYR A 16 5.20 -19.27 -5.39
N GLY A 17 4.28 -19.71 -6.26
CA GLY A 17 3.72 -18.90 -7.34
C GLY A 17 2.97 -17.67 -6.82
N PHE A 18 2.12 -17.84 -5.82
CA PHE A 18 1.42 -16.72 -5.18
C PHE A 18 2.39 -15.73 -4.51
N ALA A 19 3.38 -16.24 -3.77
CA ALA A 19 4.40 -15.41 -3.13
C ALA A 19 5.20 -14.59 -4.16
N ILE A 20 5.55 -15.18 -5.30
CA ILE A 20 6.23 -14.48 -6.40
C ILE A 20 5.34 -13.37 -6.97
N VAL A 21 4.05 -13.63 -7.21
CA VAL A 21 3.12 -12.62 -7.75
C VAL A 21 2.93 -11.46 -6.77
N VAL A 22 2.79 -11.74 -5.46
CA VAL A 22 2.70 -10.70 -4.42
C VAL A 22 3.98 -9.88 -4.35
N ALA A 23 5.16 -10.53 -4.42
CA ALA A 23 6.44 -9.84 -4.42
C ALA A 23 6.62 -8.96 -5.68
N LEU A 24 6.24 -9.46 -6.85
CA LEU A 24 6.26 -8.71 -8.10
C LEU A 24 5.31 -7.51 -8.03
N ALA A 25 4.07 -7.70 -7.56
CA ALA A 25 3.12 -6.61 -7.38
C ALA A 25 3.67 -5.54 -6.42
N ALA A 26 4.17 -5.94 -5.25
CA ALA A 26 4.72 -5.01 -4.26
C ALA A 26 5.95 -4.25 -4.80
N SER A 27 6.85 -4.93 -5.51
CA SER A 27 8.02 -4.29 -6.12
C SER A 27 7.64 -3.30 -7.24
N LEU A 28 6.60 -3.60 -8.02
CA LEU A 28 6.04 -2.66 -9.00
C LEU A 28 5.45 -1.42 -8.33
N VAL A 29 4.75 -1.56 -7.19
CA VAL A 29 4.27 -0.38 -6.43
C VAL A 29 5.46 0.47 -5.99
N VAL A 30 6.49 -0.16 -5.42
CA VAL A 30 7.71 0.54 -5.01
C VAL A 30 8.33 1.26 -6.21
N ALA A 31 8.46 0.61 -7.37
CA ALA A 31 8.99 1.23 -8.58
C ALA A 31 8.16 2.45 -9.04
N VAL A 32 6.83 2.34 -9.04
CA VAL A 32 5.93 3.46 -9.39
C VAL A 32 6.10 4.62 -8.40
N VAL A 33 6.17 4.34 -7.11
CA VAL A 33 6.40 5.35 -6.07
C VAL A 33 7.74 6.06 -6.26
N LEU A 34 8.79 5.32 -6.59
CA LEU A 34 10.11 5.87 -6.88
C LEU A 34 10.11 6.76 -8.12
N MET A 35 9.43 6.34 -9.18
CA MET A 35 9.35 7.06 -10.45
C MET A 35 8.46 8.31 -10.39
N THR A 36 7.40 8.30 -9.59
CA THR A 36 6.42 9.40 -9.55
C THR A 36 6.95 10.65 -8.85
N ARG A 37 7.76 10.53 -7.78
CA ARG A 37 8.38 11.69 -7.13
C ARG A 37 9.67 11.32 -6.38
N MET A 38 10.78 11.96 -6.74
CA MET A 38 12.01 11.90 -5.93
C MET A 38 11.75 12.41 -4.49
N PRO A 39 12.31 11.73 -3.47
CA PRO A 39 12.09 12.09 -2.06
C PRO A 39 12.81 13.39 -1.68
N ARG A 40 12.20 14.19 -0.80
CA ARG A 40 12.86 15.39 -0.24
C ARG A 40 13.91 15.05 0.81
N SER A 41 13.71 13.96 1.55
CA SER A 41 14.69 13.44 2.52
C SER A 41 14.74 11.91 2.48
N PRO A 42 15.90 11.29 2.80
CA PRO A 42 16.04 9.83 2.83
C PRO A 42 15.19 9.15 3.91
N GLN A 43 14.84 9.87 4.99
CA GLN A 43 13.97 9.34 6.05
C GLN A 43 12.50 9.31 5.61
N GLU A 44 11.98 10.39 5.02
CA GLU A 44 10.63 10.43 4.45
C GLU A 44 10.45 9.37 3.36
N TRP A 45 11.51 9.13 2.59
CA TRP A 45 11.55 8.09 1.57
C TRP A 45 11.37 6.69 2.17
N ALA A 46 12.17 6.34 3.17
CA ALA A 46 12.11 5.02 3.79
C ALA A 46 10.74 4.77 4.42
N VAL A 47 10.18 5.76 5.13
CA VAL A 47 8.84 5.65 5.75
C VAL A 47 7.75 5.54 4.68
N GLY A 48 7.84 6.32 3.61
CA GLY A 48 6.93 6.24 2.48
C GLY A 48 6.93 4.85 1.83
N LEU A 49 8.11 4.26 1.61
CA LEU A 49 8.24 2.92 1.04
C LEU A 49 7.71 1.82 1.98
N ILE A 50 8.08 1.87 3.26
CA ILE A 50 7.60 0.89 4.24
C ILE A 50 6.08 0.94 4.32
N CYS A 51 5.49 2.14 4.42
CA CYS A 51 4.03 2.28 4.45
C CYS A 51 3.37 1.79 3.16
N THR A 52 3.97 2.05 2.01
CA THR A 52 3.47 1.56 0.72
C THR A 52 3.40 0.03 0.70
N VAL A 53 4.46 -0.63 1.15
CA VAL A 53 4.52 -2.10 1.24
C VAL A 53 3.51 -2.63 2.25
N VAL A 54 3.44 -2.01 3.44
CA VAL A 54 2.49 -2.42 4.48
C VAL A 54 1.04 -2.22 4.03
N SER A 55 0.71 -1.09 3.40
CA SER A 55 -0.63 -0.80 2.85
C SER A 55 -1.00 -1.75 1.72
N SER A 56 -0.04 -2.07 0.84
CA SER A 56 -0.21 -3.06 -0.21
C SER A 56 -0.55 -4.43 0.37
N LEU A 57 0.27 -4.93 1.31
CA LEU A 57 0.10 -6.25 1.93
C LEU A 57 -1.16 -6.33 2.79
N ALA A 58 -1.37 -5.36 3.69
CA ALA A 58 -2.51 -5.34 4.59
C ALA A 58 -3.83 -5.08 3.85
N GLY A 59 -3.84 -4.11 2.93
CA GLY A 59 -5.03 -3.80 2.12
C GLY A 59 -5.37 -4.92 1.13
N GLY A 60 -4.37 -5.44 0.42
CA GLY A 60 -4.55 -6.58 -0.49
C GLY A 60 -5.03 -7.83 0.23
N SER A 61 -4.43 -8.18 1.37
CA SER A 61 -4.87 -9.33 2.17
C SER A 61 -6.27 -9.15 2.78
N PHE A 62 -6.61 -7.95 3.25
CA PHE A 62 -7.94 -7.65 3.78
C PHE A 62 -9.04 -7.89 2.72
N ILE A 63 -8.82 -7.43 1.49
CA ILE A 63 -9.70 -7.67 0.34
C ILE A 63 -9.92 -9.18 0.12
N ILE A 64 -8.82 -9.94 0.12
CA ILE A 64 -8.85 -11.39 -0.13
C ILE A 64 -9.65 -12.12 0.94
N VAL A 65 -9.40 -11.80 2.21
CA VAL A 65 -10.09 -12.43 3.34
C VAL A 65 -11.56 -12.02 3.40
N LYS A 66 -11.88 -10.74 3.15
CA LYS A 66 -13.25 -10.23 3.26
C LYS A 66 -14.21 -10.83 2.24
N TRP A 67 -13.73 -11.09 1.02
CA TRP A 67 -14.53 -11.63 -0.08
C TRP A 67 -14.25 -13.11 -0.38
N GLY A 68 -13.41 -13.78 0.39
CA GLY A 68 -13.14 -15.21 0.23
C GLY A 68 -12.40 -15.55 -1.07
N LEU A 69 -11.57 -14.65 -1.59
CA LEU A 69 -10.88 -14.79 -2.88
C LEU A 69 -9.70 -15.78 -2.85
N HIS A 70 -9.62 -16.65 -1.84
CA HIS A 70 -8.54 -17.63 -1.69
C HIS A 70 -8.50 -18.64 -2.84
N GLU A 71 -9.64 -18.96 -3.45
CA GLU A 71 -9.73 -19.89 -4.57
C GLU A 71 -9.04 -19.37 -5.83
N TRP A 72 -8.95 -18.04 -5.98
CA TRP A 72 -8.35 -17.37 -7.14
C TRP A 72 -6.83 -17.58 -7.21
N VAL A 73 -6.21 -18.07 -6.13
CA VAL A 73 -4.80 -18.47 -6.13
C VAL A 73 -4.54 -19.66 -7.05
N THR A 74 -5.57 -20.46 -7.36
CA THR A 74 -5.42 -21.66 -8.18
C THR A 74 -5.49 -21.41 -9.69
N ASP A 75 -5.94 -20.22 -10.10
CA ASP A 75 -6.06 -19.81 -11.49
C ASP A 75 -5.04 -18.71 -11.84
N ILE A 76 -4.51 -18.73 -13.07
CA ILE A 76 -3.48 -17.78 -13.49
C ILE A 76 -4.04 -16.35 -13.58
N TRP A 77 -5.28 -16.18 -14.04
CA TRP A 77 -5.93 -14.87 -14.10
C TRP A 77 -6.35 -14.41 -12.71
N GLY A 78 -6.82 -15.33 -11.87
CA GLY A 78 -7.05 -15.10 -10.46
C GLY A 78 -5.81 -14.57 -9.73
N MET A 79 -4.64 -15.21 -9.90
CA MET A 79 -3.38 -14.74 -9.31
C MET A 79 -2.99 -13.33 -9.80
N ILE A 80 -3.14 -13.04 -11.09
CA ILE A 80 -2.88 -11.71 -11.64
C ILE A 80 -3.83 -10.67 -11.00
N ALA A 81 -5.11 -10.99 -10.85
CA ALA A 81 -6.09 -10.11 -10.20
C ALA A 81 -5.75 -9.88 -8.72
N LEU A 82 -5.35 -10.92 -8.00
CA LEU A 82 -4.88 -10.83 -6.61
C LEU A 82 -3.67 -9.90 -6.52
N GLY A 83 -2.67 -10.08 -7.38
CA GLY A 83 -1.52 -9.17 -7.49
C GLY A 83 -1.94 -7.72 -7.78
N GLY A 84 -2.94 -7.52 -8.64
CA GLY A 84 -3.55 -6.22 -8.90
C GLY A 84 -4.15 -5.56 -7.65
N PHE A 85 -4.81 -6.32 -6.77
CA PHE A 85 -5.32 -5.78 -5.50
C PHE A 85 -4.20 -5.30 -4.58
N PHE A 86 -3.13 -6.09 -4.43
CA PHE A 86 -1.94 -5.65 -3.70
C PHE A 86 -1.38 -4.36 -4.30
N PHE A 87 -1.31 -4.26 -5.63
CA PHE A 87 -0.81 -3.08 -6.31
C PHE A 87 -1.65 -1.83 -6.02
N VAL A 88 -2.97 -1.90 -6.24
CA VAL A 88 -3.89 -0.77 -6.08
C VAL A 88 -3.96 -0.31 -4.62
N CYS A 89 -3.89 -1.22 -3.65
CA CYS A 89 -3.91 -0.87 -2.22
C CYS A 89 -2.62 -0.19 -1.73
N GLY A 90 -1.50 -0.33 -2.45
CA GLY A 90 -0.23 0.28 -2.06
C GLY A 90 -0.14 1.78 -2.35
N LEU A 91 -0.68 2.22 -3.49
CA LEU A 91 -0.61 3.62 -3.94
C LEU A 91 -1.31 4.62 -2.98
N PRO A 92 -2.49 4.33 -2.41
CA PRO A 92 -3.13 5.17 -1.39
C PRO A 92 -2.28 5.33 -0.13
N GLY A 93 -1.59 4.26 0.31
CA GLY A 93 -0.72 4.30 1.48
C GLY A 93 0.43 5.28 1.31
N TRP A 94 1.07 5.27 0.13
CA TRP A 94 2.10 6.25 -0.23
C TRP A 94 1.56 7.69 -0.19
N ALA A 95 0.42 7.93 -0.84
CA ALA A 95 -0.17 9.27 -0.94
C ALA A 95 -0.52 9.83 0.45
N LEU A 96 -1.04 8.98 1.35
CA LEU A 96 -1.38 9.33 2.72
C LEU A 96 -0.13 9.77 3.51
N VAL A 97 0.95 8.98 3.48
CA VAL A 97 2.19 9.31 4.19
C VAL A 97 2.82 10.59 3.64
N ARG A 98 2.82 10.76 2.31
CA ARG A 98 3.25 12.01 1.67
C ARG A 98 2.43 13.20 2.15
N TRP A 99 1.12 13.06 2.24
CA TRP A 99 0.25 14.13 2.72
C TRP A 99 0.54 14.47 4.18
N ILE A 100 0.74 13.46 5.03
CA ILE A 100 1.09 13.62 6.44
C ILE A 100 2.44 14.35 6.59
N PHE A 101 3.50 13.91 5.90
CA PHE A 101 4.79 14.59 5.96
C PHE A 101 4.75 16.02 5.41
N ASN A 102 4.00 16.25 4.33
CA ASN A 102 3.81 17.60 3.79
C ASN A 102 3.03 18.50 4.78
N PHE A 103 2.09 17.93 5.54
CA PHE A 103 1.40 18.63 6.62
C PHE A 103 2.36 18.94 7.77
N ILE A 104 3.13 17.97 8.25
CA ILE A 104 4.10 18.16 9.34
C ILE A 104 5.13 19.24 8.96
N ASN A 105 5.74 19.14 7.78
CA ASN A 105 6.71 20.13 7.28
C ASN A 105 6.12 21.54 7.13
N LYS A 106 4.81 21.67 6.84
CA LYS A 106 4.14 22.98 6.80
C LYS A 106 3.96 23.59 8.20
N GLN A 107 3.94 22.75 9.24
CA GLN A 107 3.76 23.16 10.63
C GLN A 107 5.08 23.20 11.41
N GLU A 108 6.15 22.57 10.93
CA GLU A 108 7.49 22.65 11.53
C GLU A 108 7.97 24.11 11.57
N GLY A 109 8.30 24.58 12.77
CA GLY A 109 8.71 25.97 13.03
C GLY A 109 7.59 26.90 13.47
N LYS A 110 6.32 26.49 13.37
CA LYS A 110 5.18 27.23 13.92
C LYS A 110 4.85 26.70 15.33
N THR A 111 4.55 27.59 16.26
CA THR A 111 4.10 27.14 17.58
C THR A 111 2.69 26.52 17.44
N ILE A 112 2.31 25.50 18.24
CA ILE A 112 0.98 24.85 18.19
C ILE A 112 -0.18 25.88 18.17
N ILE A 113 0.02 27.05 18.79
CA ILE A 113 -0.93 28.16 18.81
C ILE A 113 -1.12 28.82 17.43
N GLU A 114 -0.07 28.95 16.62
CA GLU A 114 -0.17 29.45 15.23
C GLU A 114 -0.88 28.45 14.33
N VAL A 115 -0.58 27.16 14.50
CA VAL A 115 -1.25 26.06 13.78
C VAL A 115 -2.77 26.09 14.03
N LEU A 116 -3.18 26.24 15.29
CA LEU A 116 -4.59 26.36 15.67
C LEU A 116 -5.26 27.63 15.13
N LYS A 117 -4.53 28.76 15.06
CA LYS A 117 -5.02 30.00 14.44
C LYS A 117 -5.25 29.84 12.94
N GLU A 118 -4.34 29.20 12.23
CA GLU A 118 -4.49 28.93 10.79
C GLU A 118 -5.64 27.98 10.50
N VAL A 119 -5.79 26.90 11.27
CA VAL A 119 -6.91 25.95 11.12
C VAL A 119 -8.25 26.63 11.42
N LYS A 120 -8.33 27.47 12.46
CA LYS A 120 -9.54 28.22 12.79
C LYS A 120 -9.89 29.26 11.71
N LYS A 121 -8.88 29.90 11.12
CA LYS A 121 -9.06 30.84 10.01
C LYS A 121 -9.56 30.13 8.75
N ALA A 122 -8.91 29.03 8.36
CA ALA A 122 -9.34 28.22 7.22
C ALA A 122 -10.76 27.65 7.41
N LYS A 123 -11.11 27.21 8.62
CA LYS A 123 -12.48 26.78 8.93
C LYS A 123 -13.50 27.91 8.74
N ASN A 124 -13.18 29.12 9.19
CA ASN A 124 -14.05 30.27 9.06
C ASN A 124 -14.22 30.70 7.60
N ASP A 125 -13.16 30.61 6.77
CA ASP A 125 -13.24 30.93 5.35
C ASP A 125 -14.09 29.91 4.59
N ILE A 126 -14.03 28.62 4.95
CA ILE A 126 -14.88 27.56 4.38
C ILE A 126 -16.35 27.70 4.82
N THR A 127 -16.60 28.20 6.02
CA THR A 127 -17.96 28.35 6.57
C THR A 127 -18.65 29.64 6.11
N ASN A 128 -17.88 30.66 5.68
CA ASN A 128 -18.40 31.93 5.14
C ASN A 128 -18.43 31.96 3.59
N SER A 129 -18.12 30.85 2.92
CA SER A 129 -18.29 30.66 1.47
C SER A 129 -19.48 29.75 1.19
#